data_AF-A0A9D7MA60-F1
#
_entry.id   AF-A0A9D7MA60-F1
#
_cell.length_a   1.000
_cell.length_b   1.000
_cell.length_c   1.000
_cell.angle_alpha   90.00
_cell.angle_beta   90.00
_cell.angle_gamma   90.00
#
_symmetry.space_group_name_H-M   'P 1'
#
loop_
_entity.id
_entity.type
_entity.pdbx_description
1 polymer ?
#
loop_
_entity_poly.entity_id
_entity_poly.type
_entity_poly.pdbx_seq_one_letter_code
_entity_poly.pdbx_strand_id
1 'polypeptide(L)' 'MPTISEKAQQMPASPIRKLIPYAEKAKKQGVSIYHLNIGQPDIETPEVMLNAIKNNQLKVIE' A
#
# COMPACT_ATOMS: atom_id res chain seq x y z
N MET A 1 -18.45 8.06 21.08
CA MET A 1 -17.77 7.56 19.86
C MET A 1 -16.55 8.44 19.61
N PRO A 2 -15.39 7.89 19.20
CA PRO A 2 -14.22 8.70 18.89
C PRO A 2 -14.51 9.61 17.69
N THR A 3 -14.06 10.86 17.75
CA THR A 3 -14.16 11.83 16.66
C THR A 3 -12.85 11.90 15.90
N ILE A 4 -12.92 12.10 14.58
CA ILE A 4 -11.74 12.24 13.73
C ILE A 4 -11.12 13.61 13.97
N SER A 5 -9.79 13.69 14.08
CA SER A 5 -9.06 14.96 14.25
C SER A 5 -9.22 15.88 13.04
N GLU A 6 -9.18 17.19 13.28
CA GLU A 6 -9.26 18.19 12.21
C GLU A 6 -8.17 18.01 11.14
N LYS A 7 -6.95 17.65 11.56
CA LYS A 7 -5.84 17.36 10.66
C LYS A 7 -6.16 16.24 9.66
N ALA A 8 -6.82 15.18 10.13
CA ALA A 8 -7.22 14.07 9.26
C ALA A 8 -8.37 14.47 8.32
N GLN A 9 -9.31 15.30 8.79
CA GLN A 9 -10.40 15.82 7.95
C GLN A 9 -9.90 16.75 6.83
N GLN A 10 -8.84 17.51 7.09
CA GLN A 10 -8.23 18.43 6.11
C GLN A 10 -7.28 17.73 5.12
N MET A 11 -6.89 16.49 5.38
CA MET A 11 -5.93 15.79 4.53
C MET A 11 -6.56 15.46 3.16
N PRO A 12 -6.01 15.96 2.05
CA PRO A 12 -6.58 15.71 0.74
C PRO A 12 -6.37 14.26 0.32
N ALA A 13 -7.33 13.73 -0.45
CA ALA A 13 -7.16 12.42 -1.08
C ALA A 13 -6.02 12.45 -2.11
N SER A 14 -5.14 11.45 -2.06
CA SER A 14 -4.03 11.30 -3.01
C SER A 14 -4.54 11.28 -4.46
N PRO A 15 -3.98 12.10 -5.36
CA PRO A 15 -4.33 12.11 -6.78
C PRO A 15 -4.20 10.73 -7.45
N ILE A 16 -3.17 9.96 -7.10
CA ILE A 16 -2.95 8.60 -7.62
C ILE A 16 -4.07 7.67 -7.15
N ARG A 17 -4.48 7.78 -5.88
CA ARG A 17 -5.55 6.97 -5.30
C ARG A 17 -6.91 7.24 -5.96
N LYS A 18 -7.15 8.47 -6.43
CA LYS A 18 -8.35 8.82 -7.20
C LYS A 18 -8.43 8.09 -8.55
N LEU A 19 -7.31 7.62 -9.11
CA LEU A 19 -7.27 6.89 -10.37
C LEU A 19 -7.61 5.39 -10.23
N ILE A 20 -7.54 4.84 -9.02
CA ILE A 20 -7.74 3.41 -8.75
C ILE A 20 -9.10 2.89 -9.27
N PRO A 21 -10.25 3.56 -9.03
CA PRO A 21 -11.55 3.07 -9.49
C PRO A 21 -11.63 2.94 -11.03
N TYR A 22 -10.96 3.83 -11.76
CA TYR A 22 -10.92 3.78 -13.22
C TYR A 22 -10.08 2.60 -13.72
N ALA A 23 -8.93 2.37 -13.09
CA ALA A 23 -8.09 1.21 -13.39
C ALA A 23 -8.81 -0.11 -13.10
N GLU A 24 -9.54 -0.20 -11.98
CA GLU A 24 -10.35 -1.39 -11.66
C GLU A 24 -11.47 -1.62 -12.67
N LYS A 25 -12.16 -0.56 -13.12
CA LYS A 25 -13.18 -0.66 -14.16
C LYS A 25 -12.60 -1.16 -15.47
N ALA A 26 -11.46 -0.62 -15.90
CA ALA A 26 -10.78 -1.06 -17.12
C ALA A 26 -10.31 -2.52 -17.02
N LYS A 27 -9.76 -2.95 -15.87
CA LYS A 27 -9.44 -4.38 -15.63
C LYS A 27 -10.66 -5.28 -15.75
N LYS A 28 -11.82 -4.88 -15.18
CA LYS A 28 -13.09 -5.63 -15.30
C LYS A 28 -13.58 -5.74 -16.75
N GLN A 29 -13.20 -4.80 -17.60
CA GLN A 29 -13.51 -4.81 -19.03
C GLN A 29 -12.49 -5.63 -19.86
N GLY A 30 -11.51 -6.27 -19.22
CA GLY A 30 -10.48 -7.07 -19.89
C GLY A 30 -9.32 -6.24 -20.44
N VAL A 31 -9.23 -4.96 -20.11
CA VAL A 31 -8.11 -4.11 -20.53
C VAL A 31 -6.89 -4.44 -19.68
N SER A 32 -5.78 -4.75 -20.33
CA SER A 32 -4.48 -4.92 -19.67
C SER A 32 -3.91 -3.57 -19.24
N ILE A 33 -3.55 -3.44 -17.96
CA ILE A 33 -3.03 -2.18 -17.39
C ILE A 33 -1.63 -2.43 -16.86
N TYR A 34 -0.67 -1.69 -17.40
CA TYR A 34 0.71 -1.66 -16.91
C TYR A 34 0.88 -0.52 -15.88
N HIS A 35 1.25 -0.88 -14.65
CA HIS A 35 1.37 0.08 -13.54
C HIS A 35 2.79 0.68 -13.52
N LEU A 36 2.98 1.78 -14.26
CA LEU A 36 4.24 2.54 -14.29
C LEU A 36 4.25 3.73 -13.31
N ASN A 37 3.21 3.82 -12.49
CA ASN A 37 2.91 4.94 -11.59
C ASN A 37 3.05 4.57 -10.10
N ILE A 38 3.50 3.36 -9.78
CA ILE A 38 3.65 2.85 -8.41
C ILE A 38 5.11 2.43 -8.20
N GLY A 39 5.72 2.87 -7.11
CA GLY A 39 7.11 2.52 -6.76
C GLY A 39 7.26 1.17 -6.07
N GLN A 40 6.35 0.22 -6.30
CA GLN A 40 6.40 -1.11 -5.71
C GLN A 40 7.33 -1.99 -6.57
N PRO A 41 8.40 -2.57 -6.00
CA PRO A 41 9.22 -3.55 -6.70
C PRO A 41 8.41 -4.80 -7.07
N ASP A 42 8.78 -5.42 -8.18
CA ASP A 42 8.24 -6.67 -8.71
C ASP A 42 9.06 -7.91 -8.31
N ILE A 43 10.05 -7.72 -7.44
CA ILE A 43 10.91 -8.79 -6.93
C ILE A 43 10.46 -9.27 -5.54
N GLU A 44 10.68 -10.55 -5.28
CA GLU A 44 10.42 -11.15 -3.97
C GLU A 44 11.31 -10.55 -2.88
N THR A 45 10.78 -10.53 -1.66
CA THR A 45 11.59 -10.13 -0.50
C THR A 45 12.69 -11.18 -0.27
N PRO A 46 13.96 -10.78 -0.09
CA PRO A 46 15.05 -11.73 0.13
C PRO A 46 14.80 -12.66 1.32
N GLU A 47 15.08 -13.96 1.15
CA GLU A 47 14.83 -14.97 2.19
C GLU A 47 15.60 -14.68 3.49
N VAL A 48 16.82 -14.14 3.38
CA VAL A 48 17.64 -13.73 4.53
C VAL A 48 16.90 -12.69 5.39
N MET A 49 16.19 -11.75 4.77
CA MET A 49 15.40 -10.75 5.48
C MET A 49 14.18 -11.38 6.15
N LEU A 50 13.47 -12.25 5.46
CA LEU A 50 12.31 -12.97 6.00
C LEU A 50 12.70 -13.83 7.21
N ASN A 51 13.83 -14.55 7.11
CA ASN A 51 14.35 -15.38 8.19
C ASN A 51 14.82 -14.55 9.39
N ALA A 52 15.45 -13.40 9.16
CA ALA A 52 15.87 -12.49 10.22
C ALA A 52 14.66 -11.94 10.99
N ILE A 53 13.58 -11.57 10.29
CA ILE A 53 12.33 -11.12 10.92
C ILE A 53 11.68 -12.27 11.68
N LYS A 54 11.55 -13.46 11.07
CA LYS A 54 10.87 -14.61 11.70
C LYS A 54 11.55 -15.08 12.99
N ASN A 55 12.88 -15.01 13.05
CA ASN A 55 13.67 -15.48 14.18
C ASN A 55 14.19 -14.35 15.08
N ASN A 56 13.63 -13.14 14.96
CA ASN A 56 14.08 -12.01 15.76
C ASN A 56 13.74 -12.23 17.25
N GLN A 57 14.62 -11.76 18.14
CA GLN A 57 14.45 -11.82 19.60
C GLN A 57 14.12 -10.44 20.18
N LEU A 58 13.48 -9.57 19.40
CA LEU A 58 13.17 -8.22 19.85
C LEU A 58 12.21 -8.32 21.03
N LYS A 59 12.63 -7.82 22.20
CA LYS A 59 11.71 -7.60 23.31
C LYS A 59 10.77 -6.47 22.93
N VAL A 60 9.47 -6.75 22.91
CA VAL A 60 8.45 -5.70 22.85
C VAL A 60 8.62 -4.84 24.10
N ILE A 61 8.85 -3.55 23.91
CA ILE A 61 8.74 -2.56 24.98
C ILE A 61 7.32 -2.00 24.83
N GLU A 62 6.44 -2.36 25.77
CA GLU A 62 5.09 -1.78 25.91
C GLU A 62 5.16 -0.33 26.43
#